data_AF-J2VU54-F1
#
_entry.id   AF-J2VU54-F1
#
_cell.length_a   1.000
_cell.length_b   1.000
_cell.length_c   1.000
_cell.angle_alpha   90.00
_cell.angle_beta   90.00
_cell.angle_gamma   90.00
#
_symmetry.space_group_name_H-M   'P 1'
#
loop_
_entity.id
_entity.type
_entity.pdbx_description
1 polymer ?
#
loop_
_entity_poly.entity_id
_entity_poly.type
_entity_poly.pdbx_seq_one_letter_code
_entity_poly.pdbx_strand_id
1 'polypeptide(L)'
;MISPGVIIEERGEATVLTRTSPTVPAMIGLFHKPDGTRYTTADCFKVSGMADLRRAFPNLMNMQVKIAATGATVEACGHEYGFSAMALEHYFINGGGPCYILPSAGRTDAEFDTSILKFQEISLIAVIDPTDAADVYQDALEGLLNERKGYFAIRHMKTASAAPDVLTAGPQRSLYHPWLYLTHSPWRNDAAIPVMYADSTTQTTLADLKTADPAAYALADAAVKKQILAFTKVPIPPSACVAAAYCKTDRERGIWKAPANIVITNAAPRTRVTDTEQADLND
;
A
#
# COMPACT_ATOMS: atom_id res chain seq x y z
N MET A 1 22.13 31.84 -5.48
CA MET A 1 21.18 32.92 -5.79
C MET A 1 20.08 32.32 -6.65
N ILE A 2 18.85 32.20 -6.12
CA ILE A 2 17.71 31.70 -6.91
C ILE A 2 17.14 32.95 -7.61
N SER A 3 17.30 33.03 -8.92
CA SER A 3 16.76 34.13 -9.71
C SER A 3 15.23 34.08 -9.71
N PRO A 4 14.53 35.22 -9.55
CA PRO A 4 13.07 35.25 -9.70
C PRO A 4 12.70 34.86 -11.14
N GLY A 5 11.94 33.77 -11.28
CA GLY A 5 11.52 33.21 -12.57
C GLY A 5 10.47 32.11 -12.40
N VAL A 6 9.83 31.72 -13.49
CA VAL A 6 8.91 30.56 -13.52
C VAL A 6 9.73 29.31 -13.85
N ILE A 7 9.67 28.32 -12.98
CA ILE A 7 10.30 27.01 -13.20
C ILE A 7 9.26 26.11 -13.87
N ILE A 8 9.62 25.58 -15.05
CA ILE A 8 8.84 24.52 -15.70
C ILE A 8 9.49 23.20 -15.32
N GLU A 9 8.78 22.41 -14.53
CA GLU A 9 9.18 21.04 -14.23
C GLU A 9 8.39 20.10 -15.13
N GLU A 10 9.09 19.26 -15.90
CA GLU A 10 8.47 18.25 -16.75
C GLU A 10 7.90 17.06 -15.94
N ARG A 11 8.19 17.03 -14.63
CA ARG A 11 7.74 16.02 -13.69
C ARG A 11 6.59 16.56 -12.86
N GLY A 12 5.36 16.42 -13.37
CA GLY A 12 4.14 16.75 -12.64
C GLY A 12 3.45 15.51 -12.10
N GLU A 13 3.19 15.46 -10.80
CA GLU A 13 2.35 14.42 -10.21
C GLU A 13 0.94 14.96 -9.91
N ALA A 14 -0.07 14.28 -10.43
CA ALA A 14 -1.45 14.59 -10.06
C ALA A 14 -1.72 14.15 -8.61
N THR A 15 -2.30 15.06 -7.84
CA THR A 15 -2.81 14.82 -6.48
C THR A 15 -4.32 14.93 -6.50
N VAL A 16 -5.00 14.01 -5.82
CA VAL A 16 -6.47 14.06 -5.69
C VAL A 16 -6.83 14.80 -4.40
N LEU A 17 -7.77 15.74 -4.50
CA LEU A 17 -8.34 16.41 -3.33
C LEU A 17 -9.20 15.42 -2.55
N THR A 18 -8.94 15.30 -1.25
CA THR A 18 -9.76 14.49 -0.36
C THR A 18 -10.98 15.27 0.11
N ARG A 19 -12.04 14.54 0.45
CA ARG A 19 -13.24 15.11 1.07
C ARG A 19 -13.52 14.37 2.36
N THR A 20 -13.93 15.10 3.38
CA THR A 20 -14.34 14.52 4.65
C THR A 20 -15.55 13.62 4.48
N SER A 21 -15.57 12.53 5.22
CA SER A 21 -16.63 11.52 5.27
C SER A 21 -16.91 11.24 6.76
N PRO A 22 -18.15 10.89 7.14
CA PRO A 22 -18.44 10.43 8.50
C PRO A 22 -17.69 9.13 8.83
N THR A 23 -17.30 8.37 7.81
CA THR A 23 -16.48 7.17 7.94
C THR A 23 -15.01 7.53 7.78
N VAL A 24 -14.22 7.26 8.82
CA VAL A 24 -12.77 7.53 8.87
C VAL A 24 -12.03 6.19 9.08
N PRO A 25 -11.26 5.74 8.08
CA PRO A 25 -10.56 4.47 8.17
C PRO A 25 -9.19 4.57 8.84
N ALA A 26 -8.86 3.52 9.59
CA ALA A 26 -7.52 3.17 10.01
C ALA A 26 -7.00 2.02 9.12
N MET A 27 -5.85 2.24 8.49
CA MET A 27 -5.29 1.42 7.44
C MET A 27 -4.07 0.68 7.96
N ILE A 28 -4.17 -0.64 8.05
CA ILE A 28 -3.13 -1.49 8.62
C ILE A 28 -2.35 -2.17 7.51
N GLY A 29 -1.03 -2.00 7.50
CA GLY A 29 -0.18 -2.68 6.54
C GLY A 29 1.31 -2.41 6.73
N LEU A 30 2.12 -3.00 5.86
CA LEU A 30 3.57 -2.81 5.83
C LEU A 30 3.91 -1.53 5.09
N PHE A 31 4.58 -0.61 5.77
CA PHE A 31 5.04 0.65 5.22
C PHE A 31 6.55 0.76 5.27
N HIS A 32 7.11 1.37 4.23
CA HIS A 32 8.54 1.65 4.11
C HIS A 32 8.79 3.15 4.19
N LYS A 33 9.88 3.52 4.86
CA LYS A 33 10.43 4.87 4.87
C LYS A 33 11.08 5.19 3.53
N PRO A 34 11.34 6.48 3.24
CA PRO A 34 12.07 6.88 2.03
C PRO A 34 13.47 6.26 1.89
N ASP A 35 14.08 5.82 2.99
CA ASP A 35 15.38 5.13 3.01
C ASP A 35 15.27 3.62 2.69
N GLY A 36 14.05 3.11 2.43
CA GLY A 36 13.77 1.71 2.15
C GLY A 36 13.58 0.82 3.39
N THR A 37 13.86 1.33 4.60
CA THR A 37 13.64 0.58 5.85
C THR A 37 12.17 0.53 6.24
N ARG A 38 11.76 -0.49 6.99
CA ARG A 38 10.37 -0.63 7.45
C ARG A 38 10.05 0.36 8.57
N TYR A 39 8.82 0.88 8.56
CA TYR A 39 8.27 1.56 9.74
C TYR A 39 7.94 0.52 10.81
N THR A 40 8.65 0.57 11.92
CA THR A 40 8.46 -0.31 13.09
C THR A 40 7.92 0.43 14.32
N THR A 41 7.55 1.70 14.15
CA THR A 41 7.03 2.53 15.24
C THR A 41 5.63 2.10 15.64
N ALA A 42 5.36 2.06 16.95
CA ALA A 42 4.02 1.85 17.49
C ALA A 42 3.07 3.01 17.11
N ASP A 43 3.59 4.19 16.77
CA ASP A 43 2.77 5.35 16.46
C ASP A 43 1.86 5.16 15.24
N CYS A 44 0.64 5.70 15.37
CA CYS A 44 -0.35 5.80 14.32
C CYS A 44 -0.38 7.24 13.79
N PHE A 45 -0.38 7.41 12.48
CA PHE A 45 -0.23 8.72 11.82
C PHE A 45 -1.46 9.07 11.00
N LYS A 46 -1.92 10.31 11.09
CA LYS A 46 -2.99 10.83 10.23
C LYS A 46 -2.41 11.28 8.90
N VAL A 47 -3.05 10.88 7.81
CA VAL A 47 -2.76 11.32 6.46
C VAL A 47 -3.99 12.00 5.90
N SER A 48 -3.88 13.29 5.57
CA SER A 48 -5.03 14.09 5.14
C SER A 48 -5.35 13.90 3.65
N GLY A 49 -4.35 13.51 2.86
CA GLY A 49 -4.53 13.22 1.44
C GLY A 49 -3.29 12.66 0.76
N MET A 50 -3.36 12.55 -0.57
CA MET A 50 -2.33 11.89 -1.37
C MET A 50 -0.96 12.58 -1.27
N ALA A 51 -0.90 13.91 -1.20
CA ALA A 51 0.37 14.63 -1.11
C ALA A 51 1.12 14.29 0.20
N ASP A 52 0.39 14.23 1.31
CA ASP A 52 0.95 13.82 2.61
C ASP A 52 1.41 12.36 2.56
N LEU A 53 0.62 11.48 1.93
CA LEU A 53 0.96 10.07 1.74
C LEU A 53 2.29 9.95 0.99
N ARG A 54 2.43 10.57 -0.17
CA ARG A 54 3.64 10.44 -1.01
C ARG A 54 4.88 11.04 -0.36
N ARG A 55 4.71 12.10 0.44
CA ARG A 55 5.79 12.67 1.23
C ARG A 55 6.29 11.70 2.31
N ALA A 56 5.37 11.00 2.99
CA ALA A 56 5.70 10.12 4.11
C ALA A 56 6.09 8.69 3.67
N PHE A 57 5.46 8.20 2.61
CA PHE A 57 5.56 6.84 2.08
C PHE A 57 5.67 6.92 0.57
N PRO A 58 6.88 7.16 0.04
CA PRO A 58 7.07 7.21 -1.39
C PRO A 58 6.78 5.82 -1.97
N ASN A 59 6.12 5.79 -3.13
CA ASN A 59 5.83 4.56 -3.88
C ASN A 59 7.10 4.05 -4.57
N LEU A 60 8.11 3.72 -3.75
CA LEU A 60 9.40 3.24 -4.18
C LEU A 60 9.33 1.74 -4.42
N MET A 61 9.87 1.34 -5.56
CA MET A 61 10.24 -0.03 -5.81
C MET A 61 11.64 -0.23 -5.20
N ASN A 62 11.70 -0.80 -3.99
CA ASN A 62 12.98 -1.09 -3.37
C ASN A 62 13.62 -2.21 -4.18
N MET A 63 14.72 -1.92 -4.85
CA MET A 63 15.44 -2.87 -5.70
C MET A 63 16.94 -2.64 -5.55
N GLN A 64 17.73 -3.64 -5.88
CA GLN A 64 19.18 -3.60 -5.74
C GLN A 64 19.80 -4.03 -7.06
N VAL A 65 20.83 -3.32 -7.51
CA VAL A 65 21.60 -3.71 -8.69
C VAL A 65 22.84 -4.46 -8.24
N LYS A 66 23.04 -5.68 -8.73
CA LYS A 66 24.26 -6.46 -8.55
C LYS A 66 25.10 -6.38 -9.81
N ILE A 67 26.36 -6.03 -9.65
CA ILE A 67 27.37 -6.00 -10.72
C ILE A 67 28.41 -7.09 -10.44
N ALA A 68 28.65 -7.97 -11.40
CA ALA A 68 29.68 -9.00 -11.27
C ALA A 68 31.10 -8.40 -11.28
N ALA A 69 32.06 -9.10 -10.68
CA ALA A 69 33.45 -8.64 -10.54
C ALA A 69 34.16 -8.31 -11.87
N THR A 70 33.71 -8.88 -12.99
CA THR A 70 34.24 -8.58 -14.33
C THR A 70 33.53 -7.42 -15.04
N GLY A 71 32.50 -6.81 -14.42
CA GLY A 71 31.65 -5.77 -15.02
C GLY A 71 30.77 -6.24 -16.18
N ALA A 72 30.88 -7.51 -16.59
CA ALA A 72 30.24 -8.05 -17.79
C ALA A 72 28.76 -8.42 -17.61
N THR A 73 28.31 -8.63 -16.36
CA THR A 73 26.93 -8.95 -16.05
C THR A 73 26.38 -8.02 -14.97
N VAL A 74 25.22 -7.43 -15.25
CA VAL A 74 24.48 -6.55 -14.35
C VAL A 74 23.07 -7.09 -14.19
N GLU A 75 22.65 -7.29 -12.95
CA GLU A 75 21.33 -7.82 -12.63
C GLU A 75 20.63 -6.91 -11.61
N ALA A 76 19.37 -6.55 -11.88
CA ALA A 76 18.50 -5.91 -10.90
C ALA A 76 17.72 -7.00 -10.13
N CYS A 77 17.85 -7.02 -8.80
CA CYS A 77 17.36 -8.07 -7.90
C CYS A 77 16.75 -7.49 -6.61
N GLY A 78 16.05 -8.33 -5.83
CA GLY A 78 15.56 -7.98 -4.49
C GLY A 78 14.48 -6.90 -4.47
N HIS A 79 13.33 -7.18 -5.10
CA HIS A 79 12.22 -6.24 -5.18
C HIS A 79 11.25 -6.39 -4.00
N GLU A 80 11.25 -5.44 -3.05
CA GLU A 80 10.16 -5.28 -2.06
C GLU A 80 9.36 -4.02 -2.42
N TYR A 81 8.06 -4.18 -2.68
CA TYR A 81 7.19 -3.04 -2.99
C TYR A 81 6.52 -2.53 -1.73
N GLY A 82 6.33 -1.21 -1.64
CA GLY A 82 5.39 -0.59 -0.72
C GLY A 82 3.93 -0.86 -1.13
N PHE A 83 3.51 -2.12 -1.22
CA PHE A 83 2.16 -2.52 -1.66
C PHE A 83 1.06 -1.79 -0.87
N SER A 84 1.26 -1.58 0.44
CA SER A 84 0.32 -0.86 1.30
C SER A 84 0.22 0.62 0.91
N ALA A 85 1.33 1.27 0.55
CA ALA A 85 1.31 2.65 0.08
C ALA A 85 0.57 2.75 -1.26
N MET A 86 0.80 1.81 -2.18
CA MET A 86 0.06 1.72 -3.46
C MET A 86 -1.44 1.50 -3.24
N ALA A 87 -1.81 0.61 -2.32
CA ALA A 87 -3.19 0.39 -1.95
C ALA A 87 -3.85 1.68 -1.41
N LEU A 88 -3.13 2.47 -0.61
CA LEU A 88 -3.59 3.78 -0.16
C LEU A 88 -3.71 4.82 -1.28
N GLU A 89 -2.81 4.81 -2.26
CA GLU A 89 -2.98 5.67 -3.44
C GLU A 89 -4.31 5.35 -4.14
N HIS A 90 -4.61 4.06 -4.33
CA HIS A 90 -5.90 3.70 -4.92
C HIS A 90 -7.09 4.01 -4.03
N TYR A 91 -6.96 3.98 -2.70
CA TYR A 91 -8.00 4.47 -1.79
C TYR A 91 -8.34 5.94 -2.07
N PHE A 92 -7.33 6.82 -2.17
CA PHE A 92 -7.56 8.24 -2.46
C PHE A 92 -8.11 8.48 -3.87
N ILE A 93 -7.61 7.78 -4.89
CA ILE A 93 -8.11 7.88 -6.27
C ILE A 93 -9.59 7.49 -6.35
N ASN A 94 -10.03 6.50 -5.56
CA ASN A 94 -11.41 6.04 -5.52
C ASN A 94 -12.33 6.86 -4.59
N GLY A 95 -11.87 8.03 -4.13
CA GLY A 95 -12.68 8.99 -3.38
C GLY A 95 -12.60 8.85 -1.86
N GLY A 96 -11.53 8.23 -1.36
CA GLY A 96 -11.16 8.20 0.05
C GLY A 96 -11.02 9.61 0.66
N GLY A 97 -11.27 9.68 1.96
CA GLY A 97 -11.07 10.87 2.79
C GLY A 97 -9.76 10.79 3.59
N PRO A 98 -9.56 11.67 4.58
CA PRO A 98 -8.47 11.53 5.54
C PRO A 98 -8.51 10.15 6.21
N CYS A 99 -7.35 9.54 6.41
CA CYS A 99 -7.23 8.22 7.03
C CYS A 99 -6.08 8.17 8.03
N TYR A 100 -6.11 7.16 8.87
CA TYR A 100 -5.02 6.82 9.78
C TYR A 100 -4.21 5.67 9.21
N ILE A 101 -2.90 5.72 9.41
CA ILE A 101 -1.97 4.67 8.99
C ILE A 101 -1.40 4.02 10.24
N LEU A 102 -1.52 2.69 10.29
CA LEU A 102 -0.92 1.85 11.31
C LEU A 102 0.08 0.89 10.65
N PRO A 103 1.39 1.13 10.82
CA PRO A 103 2.41 0.17 10.43
C PRO A 103 2.26 -1.14 11.20
N SER A 104 2.21 -2.27 10.47
CA SER A 104 2.07 -3.61 11.05
C SER A 104 3.39 -4.24 11.52
N ALA A 105 4.53 -3.78 11.01
CA ALA A 105 5.82 -4.42 11.27
C ALA A 105 6.29 -4.26 12.73
N GLY A 106 6.57 -5.39 13.39
CA GLY A 106 7.18 -5.42 14.73
C GLY A 106 6.28 -4.94 15.87
N ARG A 107 4.97 -4.83 15.63
CA ARG A 107 3.97 -4.36 16.59
C ARG A 107 3.41 -5.51 17.43
N THR A 108 3.09 -5.23 18.69
CA THR A 108 2.37 -6.12 19.61
C THR A 108 0.88 -5.77 19.72
N ASP A 109 0.06 -6.69 20.21
CA ASP A 109 -1.39 -6.46 20.43
C ASP A 109 -1.69 -5.24 21.31
N ALA A 110 -0.95 -5.06 22.42
CA ALA A 110 -1.17 -3.93 23.31
C ALA A 110 -0.88 -2.56 22.64
N GLU A 111 0.11 -2.52 21.76
CA GLU A 111 0.45 -1.32 20.98
C GLU A 111 -0.59 -1.04 19.89
N PHE A 112 -1.25 -2.08 19.37
CA PHE A 112 -2.36 -1.95 18.42
C PHE A 112 -3.54 -1.20 19.06
N ASP A 113 -4.05 -1.71 20.19
CA ASP A 113 -5.19 -1.12 20.88
C ASP A 113 -4.93 0.32 21.30
N THR A 114 -3.78 0.57 21.95
CA THR A 114 -3.41 1.91 22.40
C THR A 114 -3.39 2.92 21.25
N SER A 115 -2.94 2.49 20.06
CA SER A 115 -2.85 3.35 18.88
C SER A 115 -4.20 3.69 18.26
N ILE A 116 -5.12 2.72 18.19
CA ILE A 116 -6.46 2.94 17.65
C ILE A 116 -7.29 3.77 18.64
N LEU A 117 -7.25 3.42 19.92
CA LEU A 117 -8.04 4.06 20.96
C LEU A 117 -7.67 5.53 21.22
N LYS A 118 -6.46 5.94 20.83
CA LYS A 118 -6.03 7.34 20.86
C LYS A 118 -6.89 8.24 19.97
N PHE A 119 -7.48 7.70 18.90
CA PHE A 119 -8.24 8.47 17.92
C PHE A 119 -9.70 8.03 17.90
N GLN A 120 -10.56 8.81 18.55
CA GLN A 120 -12.00 8.52 18.64
C GLN A 120 -12.76 8.65 17.32
N GLU A 121 -12.18 9.32 16.31
CA GLU A 121 -12.80 9.49 15.00
C GLU A 121 -12.73 8.23 14.12
N ILE A 122 -11.86 7.26 14.45
CA ILE A 122 -11.74 6.01 13.70
C ILE A 122 -13.04 5.21 13.83
N SER A 123 -13.67 4.88 12.70
CA SER A 123 -14.87 4.03 12.65
C SER A 123 -14.67 2.76 11.83
N LEU A 124 -13.73 2.78 10.89
CA LEU A 124 -13.45 1.69 9.97
C LEU A 124 -12.01 1.21 10.15
N ILE A 125 -11.79 -0.10 10.20
CA ILE A 125 -10.45 -0.69 10.30
C ILE A 125 -10.24 -1.57 9.07
N ALA A 126 -9.37 -1.14 8.17
CA ALA A 126 -9.12 -1.82 6.91
C ALA A 126 -7.70 -2.39 6.89
N VAL A 127 -7.60 -3.69 6.65
CA VAL A 127 -6.29 -4.35 6.52
C VAL A 127 -5.90 -4.43 5.06
N ILE A 128 -4.80 -3.76 4.74
CA ILE A 128 -4.28 -3.57 3.38
C ILE A 128 -2.91 -4.23 3.18
N ASP A 129 -2.43 -4.93 4.19
CA ASP A 129 -1.22 -5.74 4.13
C ASP A 129 -1.35 -6.83 3.06
N PRO A 130 -0.41 -6.97 2.12
CA PRO A 130 -0.40 -8.06 1.15
C PRO A 130 0.18 -9.37 1.71
N THR A 131 0.83 -9.33 2.87
CA THR A 131 1.45 -10.53 3.44
C THR A 131 0.40 -11.32 4.20
N ASP A 132 0.33 -12.63 3.94
CA ASP A 132 -0.42 -13.58 4.78
C ASP A 132 0.34 -13.84 6.10
N ALA A 133 1.19 -12.90 6.53
CA ALA A 133 1.93 -13.00 7.78
C ALA A 133 0.89 -13.01 8.89
N ALA A 134 0.54 -14.23 9.28
CA ALA A 134 -0.52 -14.59 10.21
C ALA A 134 -0.61 -13.55 11.33
N ASP A 135 -1.74 -12.87 11.38
CA ASP A 135 -2.48 -12.68 12.63
C ASP A 135 -1.76 -11.99 13.79
N VAL A 136 -0.66 -11.26 13.55
CA VAL A 136 0.10 -10.54 14.61
C VAL A 136 -0.75 -9.57 15.43
N TYR A 137 -1.88 -9.14 14.87
CA TYR A 137 -2.83 -8.20 15.47
C TYR A 137 -4.27 -8.70 15.38
N GLN A 138 -4.47 -10.01 15.16
CA GLN A 138 -5.80 -10.57 15.04
C GLN A 138 -6.50 -10.59 16.38
N ASP A 139 -5.84 -11.07 17.43
CA ASP A 139 -6.39 -11.14 18.78
C ASP A 139 -6.75 -9.73 19.30
N ALA A 140 -5.88 -8.74 19.09
CA ALA A 140 -6.20 -7.34 19.39
C ALA A 140 -7.40 -6.83 18.60
N LEU A 141 -7.46 -7.09 17.28
CA LEU A 141 -8.61 -6.67 16.47
C LEU A 141 -9.90 -7.36 16.92
N GLU A 142 -9.85 -8.64 17.26
CA GLU A 142 -10.99 -9.39 17.78
C GLU A 142 -11.49 -8.83 19.10
N GLY A 143 -10.58 -8.61 20.05
CA GLY A 143 -10.88 -7.98 21.33
C GLY A 143 -11.52 -6.61 21.13
N LEU A 144 -10.93 -5.77 20.27
CA LEU A 144 -11.46 -4.45 19.96
C LEU A 144 -12.88 -4.50 19.38
N LEU A 145 -13.12 -5.40 18.42
CA LEU A 145 -14.43 -5.53 17.77
C LEU A 145 -15.50 -6.11 18.71
N ASN A 146 -15.13 -7.07 19.57
CA ASN A 146 -16.06 -7.75 20.47
C ASN A 146 -16.39 -6.91 21.71
N GLU A 147 -15.39 -6.24 22.27
CA GLU A 147 -15.54 -5.47 23.52
C GLU A 147 -16.06 -4.06 23.27
N ARG A 148 -15.79 -3.46 22.09
CA ARG A 148 -16.11 -2.06 21.80
C ARG A 148 -17.04 -1.91 20.60
N LYS A 149 -18.27 -1.48 20.89
CA LYS A 149 -19.28 -1.16 19.88
C LYS A 149 -18.90 0.16 19.19
N GLY A 150 -18.66 0.12 17.89
CA GLY A 150 -18.41 1.34 17.09
C GLY A 150 -17.41 1.18 15.96
N TYR A 151 -16.60 0.12 15.99
CA TYR A 151 -15.67 -0.20 14.91
C TYR A 151 -16.28 -1.21 13.94
N PHE A 152 -15.94 -1.08 12.66
CA PHE A 152 -16.24 -2.06 11.63
C PHE A 152 -14.95 -2.46 10.91
N ALA A 153 -14.72 -3.75 10.69
CA ALA A 153 -13.52 -4.26 10.06
C ALA A 153 -13.75 -4.68 8.60
N ILE A 154 -12.84 -4.25 7.73
CA ILE A 154 -12.74 -4.69 6.33
C ILE A 154 -11.51 -5.57 6.17
N ARG A 155 -11.76 -6.81 5.74
CA ARG A 155 -10.75 -7.82 5.48
C ARG A 155 -10.94 -8.38 4.08
N HIS A 156 -9.98 -9.18 3.65
CA HIS A 156 -9.95 -9.72 2.30
C HIS A 156 -9.56 -11.19 2.31
N MET A 157 -9.98 -11.90 1.27
CA MET A 157 -9.66 -13.31 1.05
C MET A 157 -8.71 -13.44 -0.13
N LYS A 158 -7.56 -14.08 0.07
CA LYS A 158 -6.56 -14.28 -0.97
C LYS A 158 -7.03 -15.20 -2.09
N THR A 159 -7.77 -16.22 -1.73
CA THR A 159 -8.47 -17.13 -2.64
C THR A 159 -9.86 -17.38 -2.10
N ALA A 160 -10.78 -17.89 -2.93
CA ALA A 160 -12.15 -18.21 -2.51
C ALA A 160 -12.20 -19.23 -1.36
N SER A 161 -11.19 -20.10 -1.23
CA SER A 161 -11.11 -21.11 -0.17
C SER A 161 -10.22 -20.72 1.01
N ALA A 162 -9.63 -19.52 1.00
CA ALA A 162 -8.74 -19.02 2.05
C ALA A 162 -9.36 -17.82 2.76
N ALA A 163 -10.52 -18.05 3.40
CA ALA A 163 -11.02 -17.13 4.40
C ALA A 163 -10.07 -17.16 5.61
N PRO A 164 -9.70 -16.02 6.20
CA PRO A 164 -8.97 -16.03 7.47
C PRO A 164 -9.86 -16.67 8.54
N ASP A 165 -9.44 -17.83 9.08
CA ASP A 165 -10.25 -18.71 9.97
C ASP A 165 -10.94 -17.95 11.11
N VAL A 166 -10.27 -16.94 11.66
CA VAL A 166 -10.65 -16.31 12.93
C VAL A 166 -11.56 -15.09 12.76
N LEU A 167 -11.76 -14.55 11.55
CA LEU A 167 -12.62 -13.36 11.37
C LEU A 167 -14.09 -13.66 11.02
N THR A 168 -14.50 -14.91 11.15
CA THR A 168 -15.80 -15.41 10.69
C THR A 168 -16.97 -15.20 11.68
N ALA A 169 -16.71 -14.81 12.94
CA ALA A 169 -17.75 -14.65 13.95
C ALA A 169 -18.01 -13.19 14.35
N GLY A 170 -19.15 -12.62 13.93
CA GLY A 170 -19.69 -11.37 14.47
C GLY A 170 -20.13 -10.33 13.42
N PRO A 171 -21.05 -9.41 13.76
CA PRO A 171 -21.70 -8.52 12.79
C PRO A 171 -20.84 -7.32 12.33
N GLN A 172 -19.70 -7.07 12.98
CA GLN A 172 -18.85 -5.88 12.75
C GLN A 172 -17.71 -6.14 11.75
N ARG A 173 -17.86 -7.14 10.89
CA ARG A 173 -16.79 -7.65 10.02
C ARG A 173 -17.30 -7.86 8.61
N SER A 174 -16.43 -7.65 7.63
CA SER A 174 -16.71 -7.90 6.22
C SER A 174 -15.48 -8.47 5.53
N LEU A 175 -15.71 -9.42 4.63
CA LEU A 175 -14.69 -10.11 3.86
C LEU A 175 -14.92 -9.84 2.37
N TYR A 176 -13.85 -9.48 1.67
CA TYR A 176 -13.91 -9.16 0.24
C TYR A 176 -12.98 -10.06 -0.58
N HIS A 177 -13.55 -10.61 -1.64
CA HIS A 177 -12.88 -11.33 -2.73
C HIS A 177 -13.40 -10.74 -4.05
N PRO A 178 -12.61 -10.62 -5.14
CA PRO A 178 -11.22 -11.06 -5.31
C PRO A 178 -10.16 -9.99 -5.00
N TRP A 179 -8.89 -10.41 -5.02
CA TRP A 179 -7.74 -9.50 -5.09
C TRP A 179 -7.77 -8.66 -6.35
N LEU A 180 -7.05 -7.53 -6.33
CA LEU A 180 -7.01 -6.58 -7.43
C LEU A 180 -5.61 -6.50 -8.02
N TYR A 181 -5.52 -6.39 -9.35
CA TYR A 181 -4.36 -5.87 -10.04
C TYR A 181 -4.54 -4.38 -10.24
N LEU A 182 -3.66 -3.60 -9.63
CA LEU A 182 -3.63 -2.16 -9.86
C LEU A 182 -2.81 -1.80 -11.08
N THR A 183 -3.30 -0.82 -11.82
CA THR A 183 -2.49 -0.09 -12.79
C THR A 183 -1.78 1.02 -12.05
N HIS A 184 -0.46 0.97 -12.02
CA HIS A 184 0.37 1.99 -11.38
C HIS A 184 1.54 2.35 -12.30
N SER A 185 2.11 3.53 -12.09
CA SER A 185 3.38 3.93 -12.67
C SER A 185 4.38 4.07 -11.54
N PRO A 186 5.25 3.08 -11.31
CA PRO A 186 6.19 3.14 -10.20
C PRO A 186 7.19 4.27 -10.44
N TRP A 187 7.58 4.94 -9.38
CA TRP A 187 8.56 6.01 -9.47
C TRP A 187 9.98 5.44 -9.29
N ARG A 188 10.84 5.69 -10.28
CA ARG A 188 12.27 5.42 -10.18
C ARG A 188 13.02 6.58 -9.52
N ASN A 189 13.71 6.28 -8.43
CA ASN A 189 14.64 7.17 -7.75
C ASN A 189 16.05 6.54 -7.70
N ASP A 190 16.94 7.00 -8.57
CA ASP A 190 18.31 6.45 -8.70
C ASP A 190 19.15 6.64 -7.43
N ALA A 191 18.86 7.66 -6.62
CA ALA A 191 19.54 7.90 -5.36
C ALA A 191 19.13 6.89 -4.27
N ALA A 192 18.00 6.19 -4.43
CA ALA A 192 17.50 5.19 -3.48
C ALA A 192 17.79 3.75 -3.91
N ILE A 193 18.36 3.53 -5.10
CA ILE A 193 18.67 2.19 -5.62
C ILE A 193 20.12 1.84 -5.26
N PRO A 194 20.38 0.94 -4.31
CA PRO A 194 21.73 0.48 -4.01
C PRO A 194 22.30 -0.36 -5.14
N VAL A 195 23.58 -0.15 -5.40
CA VAL A 195 24.44 -0.92 -6.29
C VAL A 195 25.44 -1.69 -5.43
N MET A 196 25.46 -3.01 -5.59
CA MET A 196 26.39 -3.92 -4.93
C MET A 196 27.30 -4.56 -5.96
N TYR A 197 28.60 -4.45 -5.73
CA TYR A 197 29.60 -5.18 -6.51
C TYR A 197 29.88 -6.52 -5.84
N ALA A 198 29.99 -7.59 -6.63
CA ALA A 198 30.14 -8.96 -6.11
C ALA A 198 31.39 -9.18 -5.24
N ASP A 199 32.39 -8.31 -5.36
CA ASP A 199 33.70 -8.36 -4.70
C ASP A 199 33.91 -7.27 -3.63
N SER A 200 32.90 -6.42 -3.38
CA SER A 200 33.03 -5.25 -2.51
C SER A 200 31.87 -5.14 -1.54
N THR A 201 32.18 -4.81 -0.28
CA THR A 201 31.19 -4.43 0.74
C THR A 201 30.74 -2.97 0.60
N THR A 202 31.26 -2.23 -0.38
CA THR A 202 30.96 -0.82 -0.58
C THR A 202 29.60 -0.67 -1.26
N GLN A 203 28.64 -0.13 -0.52
CA GLN A 203 27.31 0.21 -1.04
C GLN A 203 27.40 1.57 -1.74
N THR A 204 27.17 1.59 -3.04
CA THR A 204 27.02 2.83 -3.84
C THR A 204 25.59 2.94 -4.32
N THR A 205 25.17 4.09 -4.86
CA THR A 205 23.83 4.24 -5.45
C THR A 205 23.89 4.26 -6.97
N LEU A 206 22.73 4.03 -7.62
CA LEU A 206 22.63 4.13 -9.07
C LEU A 206 22.91 5.56 -9.57
N ALA A 207 22.61 6.57 -8.75
CA ALA A 207 22.96 7.96 -9.02
C ALA A 207 24.48 8.19 -8.99
N ASP A 208 25.20 7.57 -8.05
CA ASP A 208 26.67 7.64 -7.98
C ASP A 208 27.31 6.91 -9.17
N LEU A 209 26.77 5.73 -9.53
CA LEU A 209 27.24 4.95 -10.67
C LEU A 209 27.16 5.74 -11.98
N LYS A 210 26.11 6.56 -12.16
CA LYS A 210 25.94 7.42 -13.33
C LYS A 210 27.10 8.38 -13.55
N THR A 211 27.72 8.82 -12.46
CA THR A 211 28.86 9.76 -12.49
C THR A 211 30.19 9.03 -12.58
N ALA A 212 30.31 7.87 -11.91
CA ALA A 212 31.54 7.10 -11.83
C ALA A 212 31.82 6.23 -13.08
N ASP A 213 30.81 5.54 -13.60
CA ASP A 213 30.92 4.67 -14.78
C ASP A 213 29.63 4.72 -15.63
N PRO A 214 29.59 5.59 -16.66
CA PRO A 214 28.44 5.71 -17.54
C PRO A 214 28.11 4.44 -18.33
N ALA A 215 29.09 3.57 -18.61
CA ALA A 215 28.87 2.33 -19.37
C ALA A 215 28.19 1.26 -18.50
N ALA A 216 28.67 1.06 -17.28
CA ALA A 216 28.00 0.20 -16.30
C ALA A 216 26.61 0.72 -15.93
N TYR A 217 26.45 2.05 -15.81
CA TYR A 217 25.15 2.68 -15.59
C TYR A 217 24.15 2.35 -16.71
N ALA A 218 24.55 2.36 -17.99
CA ALA A 218 23.65 2.06 -19.10
C ALA A 218 23.10 0.61 -19.03
N LEU A 219 23.94 -0.34 -18.61
CA LEU A 219 23.54 -1.74 -18.40
C LEU A 219 22.59 -1.88 -17.19
N ALA A 220 22.93 -1.21 -16.08
CA ALA A 220 22.08 -1.16 -14.88
C ALA A 220 20.71 -0.52 -15.17
N ASP A 221 20.69 0.58 -15.91
CA ASP A 221 19.50 1.30 -16.34
C ASP A 221 18.57 0.41 -17.15
N ALA A 222 19.12 -0.37 -18.09
CA ALA A 222 18.36 -1.34 -18.87
C ALA A 222 17.79 -2.48 -18.01
N ALA A 223 18.57 -3.02 -17.07
CA ALA A 223 18.12 -4.05 -16.15
C ALA A 223 16.99 -3.57 -15.23
N VAL A 224 17.13 -2.37 -14.66
CA VAL A 224 16.13 -1.71 -13.82
C VAL A 224 14.84 -1.45 -14.60
N LYS A 225 14.94 -0.86 -15.81
CA LYS A 225 13.78 -0.63 -16.68
C LYS A 225 13.05 -1.92 -17.01
N LYS A 226 13.79 -3.00 -17.31
CA LYS A 226 13.21 -4.32 -17.58
C LYS A 226 12.41 -4.85 -16.40
N GLN A 227 12.92 -4.72 -15.17
CA GLN A 227 12.20 -5.13 -13.96
C GLN A 227 10.94 -4.29 -13.73
N ILE A 228 11.03 -2.97 -13.88
CA ILE A 228 9.88 -2.07 -13.75
C ILE A 228 8.78 -2.43 -14.77
N LEU A 229 9.15 -2.66 -16.03
CA LEU A 229 8.19 -3.00 -17.10
C LEU A 229 7.56 -4.39 -16.90
N ALA A 230 8.29 -5.34 -16.31
CA ALA A 230 7.76 -6.66 -15.99
C ALA A 230 6.65 -6.60 -14.91
N PHE A 231 6.66 -5.56 -14.08
CA PHE A 231 5.79 -5.44 -12.90
C PHE A 231 4.58 -4.52 -13.10
N THR A 232 4.06 -4.38 -14.32
CA THR A 232 2.88 -3.52 -14.60
C THR A 232 1.59 -3.90 -13.85
N LYS A 233 1.48 -5.15 -13.35
CA LYS A 233 0.31 -5.64 -12.59
C LYS A 233 0.72 -6.04 -11.18
N VAL A 234 0.50 -5.14 -10.22
CA VAL A 234 0.78 -5.40 -8.81
C VAL A 234 -0.47 -5.96 -8.13
N PRO A 235 -0.43 -7.19 -7.58
CA PRO A 235 -1.54 -7.74 -6.83
C PRO A 235 -1.63 -7.06 -5.46
N ILE A 236 -2.78 -6.48 -5.16
CA ILE A 236 -3.08 -5.91 -3.84
C ILE A 236 -4.37 -6.50 -3.26
N PRO A 237 -4.54 -6.42 -1.94
CA PRO A 237 -5.84 -6.66 -1.33
C PRO A 237 -6.88 -5.59 -1.72
N PRO A 238 -8.16 -5.97 -1.87
CA PRO A 238 -9.24 -5.05 -2.22
C PRO A 238 -9.63 -4.10 -1.09
N SER A 239 -9.25 -4.38 0.16
CA SER A 239 -9.71 -3.66 1.36
C SER A 239 -9.57 -2.14 1.27
N ALA A 240 -8.47 -1.63 0.69
CA ALA A 240 -8.24 -0.20 0.54
C ALA A 240 -9.26 0.44 -0.42
N CYS A 241 -9.52 -0.19 -1.58
CA CYS A 241 -10.49 0.30 -2.55
C CYS A 241 -11.92 0.21 -2.00
N VAL A 242 -12.22 -0.85 -1.24
CA VAL A 242 -13.53 -1.01 -0.59
C VAL A 242 -13.72 0.05 0.49
N ALA A 243 -12.73 0.32 1.33
CA ALA A 243 -12.80 1.40 2.32
C ALA A 243 -13.06 2.77 1.65
N ALA A 244 -12.52 2.99 0.45
CA ALA A 244 -12.85 4.19 -0.35
C ALA A 244 -14.31 4.19 -0.79
N ALA A 245 -14.85 3.04 -1.22
CA ALA A 245 -16.24 2.91 -1.59
C ALA A 245 -17.20 3.19 -0.43
N TYR A 246 -16.85 2.79 0.81
CA TYR A 246 -17.59 3.18 2.03
C TYR A 246 -17.55 4.71 2.20
N CYS A 247 -16.35 5.30 2.26
CA CYS A 247 -16.18 6.75 2.44
C CYS A 247 -16.93 7.56 1.36
N LYS A 248 -16.92 7.08 0.11
CA LYS A 248 -17.60 7.71 -1.01
C LYS A 248 -19.11 7.59 -0.89
N THR A 249 -19.62 6.38 -0.62
CA THR A 249 -21.07 6.13 -0.49
C THR A 249 -21.65 6.91 0.67
N ASP A 250 -20.98 6.90 1.81
CA ASP A 250 -21.47 7.59 3.02
C ASP A 250 -21.54 9.09 2.82
N ARG A 251 -20.54 9.66 2.13
CA ARG A 251 -20.51 11.08 1.78
C ARG A 251 -21.58 11.47 0.76
N GLU A 252 -21.80 10.64 -0.26
CA GLU A 252 -22.69 10.98 -1.38
C GLU A 252 -24.16 10.61 -1.13
N ARG A 253 -24.41 9.58 -0.32
CA ARG A 253 -25.73 8.96 -0.16
C ARG A 253 -26.14 8.70 1.28
N GLY A 254 -25.22 8.85 2.24
CA GLY A 254 -25.43 8.58 3.65
C GLY A 254 -25.15 7.13 4.04
N ILE A 255 -24.85 6.93 5.34
CA ILE A 255 -24.43 5.67 5.95
C ILE A 255 -25.45 4.53 5.85
N TRP A 256 -26.73 4.86 5.60
CA TRP A 256 -27.81 3.87 5.45
C TRP A 256 -27.79 3.18 4.08
N LYS A 257 -27.01 3.68 3.12
CA LYS A 257 -26.91 3.06 1.80
C LYS A 257 -25.75 2.07 1.74
N ALA A 258 -26.06 0.83 1.36
CA ALA A 258 -25.04 -0.18 1.13
C ALA A 258 -23.97 0.30 0.10
N PRO A 259 -22.67 0.18 0.43
CA PRO A 259 -21.53 0.59 -0.41
C PRO A 259 -21.23 -0.45 -1.50
N ALA A 260 -22.24 -0.79 -2.27
CA ALA A 260 -22.19 -1.73 -3.40
C ALA A 260 -22.54 -1.01 -4.71
N ASN A 261 -22.16 -1.62 -5.84
CA ASN A 261 -22.30 -1.06 -7.19
C ASN A 261 -21.51 0.26 -7.39
N ILE A 262 -20.35 0.36 -6.74
CA ILE A 262 -19.40 1.45 -6.92
C ILE A 262 -18.29 0.97 -7.88
N VAL A 263 -18.06 1.73 -8.94
CA VAL A 263 -16.97 1.44 -9.88
C VAL A 263 -15.63 1.77 -9.23
N ILE A 264 -14.75 0.78 -9.17
CA ILE A 264 -13.35 0.97 -8.76
C ILE A 264 -12.52 1.31 -10.00
N THR A 265 -11.81 2.43 -9.94
CA THR A 265 -10.96 2.96 -11.00
C THR A 265 -9.52 2.45 -10.88
N ASN A 266 -8.84 2.31 -12.02
CA ASN A 266 -7.44 1.84 -12.15
C ASN A 266 -7.14 0.47 -11.51
N ALA A 267 -8.16 -0.37 -11.36
CA ALA A 267 -8.03 -1.72 -10.82
C ALA A 267 -8.76 -2.73 -11.71
N ALA A 268 -8.23 -3.94 -11.79
CA ALA A 268 -8.89 -5.09 -12.41
C ALA A 268 -8.91 -6.26 -11.42
N PRO A 269 -9.96 -7.10 -11.40
CA PRO A 269 -9.96 -8.28 -10.55
C PRO A 269 -8.84 -9.25 -10.96
N ARG A 270 -8.15 -9.82 -9.98
CA ARG A 270 -7.07 -10.80 -10.17
C ARG A 270 -7.60 -12.13 -10.68
N THR A 271 -8.76 -12.53 -10.19
CA THR A 271 -9.49 -13.72 -10.58
C THR A 271 -10.90 -13.32 -11.00
N ARG A 272 -11.39 -13.88 -12.10
CA ARG A 272 -12.79 -13.76 -12.47
C ARG A 272 -13.58 -14.72 -11.59
N VAL A 273 -14.58 -14.20 -10.89
CA VAL A 273 -15.53 -14.98 -10.08
C VAL A 273 -16.80 -15.18 -10.90
N THR A 274 -17.30 -16.41 -10.92
CA THR A 274 -18.57 -16.76 -11.58
C THR A 274 -19.75 -16.60 -10.63
N ASP A 275 -20.97 -16.52 -11.18
CA ASP A 275 -22.19 -16.37 -10.37
C ASP A 275 -22.39 -17.54 -9.39
N THR A 276 -21.99 -18.76 -9.77
CA THR A 276 -22.04 -19.94 -8.90
C THR A 276 -21.05 -19.84 -7.74
N GLU A 277 -19.79 -19.51 -8.01
CA GLU A 277 -18.79 -19.31 -6.95
C GLU A 277 -19.18 -18.17 -6.01
N GLN A 278 -19.80 -17.11 -6.53
CA GLN A 278 -20.27 -15.99 -5.73
C GLN A 278 -21.45 -16.38 -4.83
N ALA A 279 -22.37 -17.23 -5.30
CA ALA A 279 -23.46 -17.73 -4.48
C ALA A 279 -22.92 -18.50 -3.26
N ASP A 280 -21.97 -19.42 -3.49
CA ASP A 280 -21.34 -20.21 -2.41
C ASP A 280 -20.60 -19.33 -1.39
N LEU A 281 -20.02 -18.19 -1.82
CA LEU A 281 -19.29 -17.26 -0.95
C LEU A 281 -20.20 -16.30 -0.17
N ASN A 282 -21.45 -16.13 -0.58
CA ASN A 282 -22.36 -15.12 -0.05
C ASN A 282 -23.51 -15.71 0.80
N ASP A 283 -23.53 -17.04 0.95
CA ASP A 283 -24.43 -17.76 1.86
C ASP A 283 -23.97 -17.65 3.33
#